data_AF-A0A928N9I9-F1
#
_entry.id   AF-A0A928N9I9-F1
#
_cell.length_a   1.000
_cell.length_b   1.000
_cell.length_c   1.000
_cell.angle_alpha   90.00
_cell.angle_beta   90.00
_cell.angle_gamma   90.00
#
_symmetry.space_group_name_H-M   'P 1'
#
loop_
_entity.id
_entity.type
_entity.pdbx_description
1 polymer ?
#
loop_
_entity_poly.entity_id
_entity_poly.type
_entity_poly.pdbx_seq_one_letter_code
_entity_poly.pdbx_strand_id
1 'polypeptide(L)'
;MGITMDFADNVTYGASDLNSLRCALATKGVLPEESSSCKVILGEEDGTVKISSGQALFSDGSRCYVDIEGVTLSVIGTSYVYFSRQENSVAVRTSSALPTGGNTVLLAKVTVASSGINITDMREYTVLKIPSCTVNTYDEFILKKKFNDAAVKSYDSSASLKSGTWCKVHEFEVSNQNYRYVCLFDNEEEVQYKSFLAWGDLNSGKYWSSYTTFSNGESTLAYGIDEIILYQNSTSTKRIRFVKNGSKVEVYYYSTVAGDLSYEFDGQIRFA
;
A
#
# COMPACT_ATOMS: atom_id res chain seq x y z
N MET A 1 -5.71 -8.96 38.17
CA MET A 1 -7.05 -8.39 37.93
C MET A 1 -7.41 -8.66 36.48
N GLY A 2 -8.48 -9.42 36.23
CA GLY A 2 -9.01 -9.58 34.87
C GLY A 2 -9.76 -8.32 34.45
N ILE A 3 -9.57 -7.88 33.21
CA ILE A 3 -10.35 -6.76 32.63
C ILE A 3 -11.74 -7.32 32.30
N THR A 4 -12.78 -6.81 32.95
CA THR A 4 -14.17 -7.09 32.57
C THR A 4 -14.53 -6.16 31.41
N MET A 5 -14.86 -6.72 30.25
CA MET A 5 -15.41 -5.97 29.12
C MET A 5 -16.89 -6.34 29.01
N ASP A 6 -17.78 -5.37 29.13
CA ASP A 6 -19.23 -5.58 29.04
C ASP A 6 -19.63 -5.69 27.57
N PHE A 7 -19.92 -6.91 27.11
CA PHE A 7 -20.55 -7.15 25.82
C PHE A 7 -22.07 -7.19 25.98
N ALA A 8 -22.81 -6.70 24.98
CA ALA A 8 -24.26 -6.52 25.04
C ALA A 8 -25.08 -7.83 25.12
N ASP A 9 -24.40 -8.98 25.01
CA ASP A 9 -25.00 -10.32 25.04
C ASP A 9 -25.00 -10.97 26.44
N ASN A 10 -24.53 -10.26 27.48
CA ASN A 10 -24.35 -10.78 28.84
C ASN A 10 -23.43 -12.01 28.92
N VAL A 11 -22.55 -12.22 27.94
CA VAL A 11 -21.56 -13.32 27.95
C VAL A 11 -20.25 -12.83 28.57
N THR A 12 -19.65 -13.66 29.43
CA THR A 12 -18.30 -13.42 29.95
C THR A 12 -17.27 -14.01 29.01
N TYR A 13 -16.36 -13.19 28.51
CA TYR A 13 -15.26 -13.63 27.66
C TYR A 13 -13.95 -13.71 28.46
N GLY A 14 -13.28 -14.85 28.36
CA GLY A 14 -11.96 -15.10 28.93
C GLY A 14 -10.82 -14.83 27.95
N ALA A 15 -9.59 -15.01 28.44
CA ALA A 15 -8.39 -14.90 27.61
C ALA A 15 -8.39 -15.90 26.45
N SER A 16 -8.96 -17.09 26.64
CA SER A 16 -9.12 -18.11 25.59
C SER A 16 -9.99 -17.62 24.44
N ASP A 17 -11.07 -16.90 24.73
CA ASP A 17 -12.00 -16.43 23.71
C ASP A 17 -11.35 -15.31 22.87
N LEU A 18 -10.68 -14.37 23.54
CA LEU A 18 -9.91 -13.32 22.87
C LEU A 18 -8.74 -13.86 22.04
N ASN A 19 -8.05 -14.88 22.55
CA ASN A 19 -6.99 -15.54 21.79
C ASN A 19 -7.56 -16.29 20.58
N SER A 20 -8.71 -16.96 20.73
CA SER A 20 -9.41 -17.63 19.62
C SER A 20 -9.80 -16.65 18.51
N LEU A 21 -10.31 -15.47 18.87
CA LEU A 21 -10.59 -14.40 17.90
C LEU A 21 -9.31 -13.99 17.15
N ARG A 22 -8.19 -13.76 17.84
CA ARG A 22 -6.92 -13.42 17.18
C ARG A 22 -6.41 -14.51 16.27
N CYS A 23 -6.50 -15.78 16.67
CA CYS A 23 -6.13 -16.90 15.83
C CYS A 23 -7.00 -16.99 14.57
N ALA A 24 -8.30 -16.68 14.67
CA ALA A 24 -9.17 -16.61 13.50
C ALA A 24 -8.74 -15.50 12.52
N LEU A 25 -8.17 -14.40 13.05
CA LEU A 25 -7.82 -13.21 12.29
C LEU A 25 -6.40 -13.22 11.71
N ALA A 26 -5.46 -13.97 12.27
CA ALA A 26 -4.06 -13.92 11.86
C ALA A 26 -3.36 -15.28 11.91
N THR A 27 -2.31 -15.46 11.12
CA THR A 27 -1.44 -16.64 11.17
C THR A 27 -0.48 -16.54 12.36
N LYS A 28 0.05 -17.68 12.84
CA LYS A 28 1.16 -17.65 13.80
C LYS A 28 2.40 -17.02 13.15
N GLY A 29 3.29 -16.45 13.96
CA GLY A 29 4.55 -15.86 13.50
C GLY A 29 5.01 -14.69 14.34
N VAL A 30 6.08 -14.03 13.92
CA VAL A 30 6.58 -12.78 14.49
C VAL A 30 5.74 -11.60 13.99
N LEU A 31 5.43 -10.65 14.86
CA LEU A 31 4.77 -9.40 14.47
C LEU A 31 5.82 -8.45 13.86
N PRO A 32 5.63 -7.97 12.62
CA PRO A 32 6.61 -7.13 11.92
C PRO A 32 6.49 -5.66 12.35
N GLU A 33 6.64 -5.37 13.64
CA GLU A 33 6.67 -3.98 14.14
C GLU A 33 7.90 -3.24 13.58
N GLU A 34 9.02 -3.95 13.53
CA GLU A 34 10.28 -3.53 12.93
C GLU A 34 10.97 -4.72 12.24
N SER A 35 11.95 -4.46 11.37
CA SER A 35 12.74 -5.54 10.73
C SER A 35 13.55 -6.37 11.75
N SER A 36 13.82 -5.79 12.92
CA SER A 36 14.52 -6.35 14.08
C SER A 36 13.61 -7.13 15.04
N SER A 37 12.28 -7.10 14.89
CA SER A 37 11.36 -7.68 15.88
C SER A 37 11.63 -9.17 16.12
N CYS A 38 11.88 -9.56 17.38
CA CYS A 38 12.24 -10.94 17.77
C CYS A 38 13.43 -11.54 16.99
N LYS A 39 14.29 -10.70 16.40
CA LYS A 39 15.44 -11.19 15.62
C LYS A 39 16.48 -11.77 16.57
N VAL A 40 17.07 -12.89 16.18
CA VAL A 40 18.22 -13.46 16.90
C VAL A 40 19.50 -12.82 16.37
N ILE A 41 20.28 -12.24 17.27
CA ILE A 41 21.57 -11.60 17.00
C ILE A 41 22.66 -12.22 17.88
N LEU A 42 23.93 -11.92 17.59
CA LEU A 42 25.04 -12.33 18.46
C LEU A 42 24.88 -11.71 19.85
N GLY A 43 25.11 -12.50 20.89
CA GLY A 43 25.18 -12.01 22.27
C GLY A 43 26.53 -11.36 22.57
N GLU A 44 26.63 -10.74 23.74
CA GLU A 44 27.86 -10.08 24.21
C GLU A 44 28.91 -11.08 24.71
N GLU A 45 28.48 -12.27 25.14
CA GLU A 45 29.34 -13.34 25.64
C GLU A 45 29.55 -14.42 24.57
N ASP A 46 30.74 -15.02 24.57
CA ASP A 46 31.07 -16.13 23.67
C ASP A 46 30.10 -17.30 23.83
N GLY A 47 29.59 -17.81 22.71
CA GLY A 47 28.62 -18.91 22.70
C GLY A 47 27.19 -18.51 23.06
N THR A 48 26.88 -17.20 23.10
CA THR A 48 25.53 -16.70 23.37
C THR A 48 24.91 -16.00 22.17
N VAL A 49 23.57 -16.03 22.13
CA VAL A 49 22.75 -15.25 21.21
C VAL A 49 21.73 -14.45 21.98
N LYS A 50 21.29 -13.33 21.43
CA LYS A 50 20.27 -12.46 22.01
C LYS A 50 19.06 -12.37 21.08
N ILE A 51 17.87 -12.52 21.64
CA ILE A 51 16.61 -12.21 20.96
C ILE A 51 16.31 -10.74 21.21
N SER A 52 16.20 -9.96 20.14
CA SER A 52 15.79 -8.55 20.20
C SER A 52 14.33 -8.39 20.63
N SER A 53 13.98 -7.20 21.10
CA SER A 53 12.61 -6.82 21.45
C SER A 53 11.62 -7.10 20.32
N GLY A 54 10.37 -7.31 20.69
CA GLY A 54 9.29 -7.54 19.74
C GLY A 54 8.30 -8.57 20.23
N GLN A 55 7.46 -9.04 19.31
CA GLN A 55 6.35 -9.89 19.67
C GLN A 55 6.17 -11.05 18.71
N ALA A 56 5.58 -12.12 19.21
CA ALA A 56 5.18 -13.27 18.41
C ALA A 56 3.75 -13.71 18.77
N LEU A 57 3.00 -14.11 17.74
CA LEU A 57 1.67 -14.68 17.83
C LEU A 57 1.75 -16.20 17.66
N PHE A 58 1.11 -16.90 18.59
CA PHE A 58 0.99 -18.34 18.60
C PHE A 58 -0.26 -18.80 17.82
N SER A 59 -0.34 -20.09 17.47
CA SER A 59 -1.49 -20.66 16.75
C SER A 59 -2.77 -20.75 17.57
N ASP A 60 -2.70 -20.57 18.90
CA ASP A 60 -3.88 -20.39 19.76
C ASP A 60 -4.29 -18.92 19.89
N GLY A 61 -3.52 -17.99 19.29
CA GLY A 61 -3.70 -16.54 19.37
C GLY A 61 -3.15 -15.90 20.64
N SER A 62 -2.50 -16.67 21.52
CA SER A 62 -1.69 -16.12 22.61
C SER A 62 -0.44 -15.41 22.08
N ARG A 63 0.19 -14.56 22.90
CA ARG A 63 1.34 -13.75 22.50
C ARG A 63 2.56 -13.99 23.40
N CYS A 64 3.73 -13.93 22.79
CA CYS A 64 4.99 -13.70 23.48
C CYS A 64 5.38 -12.23 23.28
N TYR A 65 5.82 -11.57 24.35
CA TYR A 65 6.41 -10.23 24.31
C TYR A 65 7.84 -10.33 24.84
N VAL A 66 8.80 -9.92 24.02
CA VAL A 66 10.18 -9.69 24.42
C VAL A 66 10.36 -8.20 24.58
N ASP A 67 10.71 -7.77 25.78
CA ASP A 67 10.93 -6.36 26.10
C ASP A 67 12.23 -5.82 25.50
N ILE A 68 12.54 -4.56 25.82
CA ILE A 68 13.72 -3.86 25.31
C ILE A 68 15.04 -4.47 25.77
N GLU A 69 15.07 -5.18 26.90
CA GLU A 69 16.29 -5.81 27.40
C GLU A 69 16.66 -7.03 26.55
N GLY A 70 15.65 -7.68 25.95
CA GLY A 70 15.82 -8.86 25.12
C GLY A 70 16.01 -10.13 25.96
N VAL A 71 16.25 -11.26 25.28
CA VAL A 71 16.52 -12.54 25.97
C VAL A 71 17.82 -13.13 25.45
N THR A 72 18.80 -13.29 26.34
CA THR A 72 20.08 -13.95 26.03
C THR A 72 20.01 -15.44 26.34
N LEU A 73 20.57 -16.25 25.44
CA LEU A 73 20.58 -17.72 25.52
C LEU A 73 21.96 -18.25 25.18
N SER A 74 22.41 -19.25 25.92
CA SER A 74 23.56 -20.07 25.53
C SER A 74 23.15 -21.06 24.44
N VAL A 75 23.99 -21.19 23.42
CA VAL A 75 23.80 -22.11 22.29
C VAL A 75 25.02 -23.01 22.12
N ILE A 76 24.78 -24.27 21.76
CA ILE A 76 25.84 -25.23 21.49
C ILE A 76 25.58 -25.94 20.17
N GLY A 77 26.65 -26.21 19.43
CA GLY A 77 26.58 -26.89 18.12
C GLY A 77 25.54 -26.25 17.19
N THR A 78 24.69 -27.08 16.58
CA THR A 78 23.51 -26.62 15.85
C THR A 78 22.30 -26.58 16.77
N SER A 79 21.73 -25.39 16.97
CA SER A 79 20.58 -25.12 17.84
C SER A 79 19.51 -24.30 17.12
N TYR A 80 18.26 -24.71 17.19
CA TYR A 80 17.09 -23.94 16.76
C TYR A 80 16.55 -23.14 17.94
N VAL A 81 16.38 -21.83 17.75
CA VAL A 81 15.83 -20.89 18.74
C VAL A 81 14.38 -20.60 18.40
N TYR A 82 13.48 -20.77 19.37
CA TYR A 82 12.04 -20.63 19.16
C TYR A 82 11.30 -20.26 20.44
N PHE A 83 10.12 -19.67 20.29
CA PHE A 83 9.15 -19.57 21.38
C PHE A 83 8.27 -20.82 21.42
N SER A 84 7.99 -21.31 22.63
CA SER A 84 7.10 -22.45 22.86
C SER A 84 6.03 -22.09 23.87
N ARG A 85 4.77 -22.32 23.48
CA ARG A 85 3.60 -22.17 24.34
C ARG A 85 3.21 -23.53 24.91
N GLN A 86 3.17 -23.60 26.24
CA GLN A 86 2.54 -24.66 27.02
C GLN A 86 1.32 -24.09 27.75
N GLU A 87 0.47 -24.97 28.29
CA GLU A 87 -0.88 -24.63 28.79
C GLU A 87 -0.97 -23.34 29.62
N ASN A 88 0.01 -23.06 30.48
CA ASN A 88 0.06 -21.84 31.30
C ASN A 88 1.37 -21.04 31.19
N SER A 89 2.19 -21.29 30.16
CA SER A 89 3.47 -20.59 30.03
C SER A 89 3.93 -20.41 28.59
N VAL A 90 4.65 -19.33 28.36
CA VAL A 90 5.42 -19.10 27.15
C VAL A 90 6.88 -19.07 27.56
N ALA A 91 7.71 -19.86 26.88
CA ALA A 91 9.14 -19.91 27.15
C ALA A 91 9.94 -19.82 25.87
N VAL A 92 11.08 -19.16 25.97
CA VAL A 92 12.14 -19.23 24.97
C VAL A 92 12.86 -20.57 25.12
N ARG A 93 13.08 -21.27 24.02
CA ARG A 93 13.72 -22.59 24.03
C ARG A 93 14.76 -22.72 22.92
N THR A 94 15.70 -23.62 23.17
CA THR A 94 16.66 -24.12 22.18
C THR A 94 16.48 -25.63 22.00
N SER A 95 16.78 -26.13 20.80
CA SER A 95 16.73 -27.57 20.49
C SER A 95 17.72 -27.91 19.39
N SER A 96 18.35 -29.09 19.44
CA SER A 96 19.21 -29.58 18.36
C SER A 96 18.42 -30.08 17.14
N ALA A 97 17.14 -30.40 17.32
CA ALA A 97 16.22 -30.80 16.26
C ALA A 97 15.23 -29.66 15.94
N LEU A 98 14.83 -29.58 14.66
CA LEU A 98 13.80 -28.65 14.21
C LEU A 98 12.49 -28.96 14.96
N PRO A 99 11.85 -27.98 15.63
CA PRO A 99 10.55 -28.20 16.27
C PRO A 99 9.47 -28.44 15.20
N THR A 100 8.95 -29.66 15.12
CA THR A 100 7.96 -30.09 14.11
C THR A 100 6.53 -30.22 14.65
N GLY A 101 6.29 -29.87 15.91
CA GLY A 101 4.96 -29.97 16.54
C GLY A 101 4.73 -28.95 17.64
N GLY A 102 3.46 -28.81 18.02
CA GLY A 102 3.03 -27.92 19.09
C GLY A 102 2.86 -26.46 18.67
N ASN A 103 2.46 -25.65 19.65
CA ASN A 103 2.25 -24.22 19.48
C ASN A 103 3.59 -23.47 19.62
N THR A 104 4.33 -23.41 18.53
CA THR A 104 5.70 -22.87 18.47
C THR A 104 5.87 -21.84 17.35
N VAL A 105 6.74 -20.86 17.60
CA VAL A 105 7.17 -19.84 16.64
C VAL A 105 8.69 -19.90 16.51
N LEU A 106 9.18 -20.31 15.34
CA LEU A 106 10.59 -20.44 15.04
C LEU A 106 11.22 -19.07 14.77
N LEU A 107 12.43 -18.84 15.30
CA LEU A 107 13.13 -17.56 15.16
C LEU A 107 14.41 -17.70 14.35
N ALA A 108 15.27 -18.65 14.71
CA ALA A 108 16.54 -18.83 14.03
C ALA A 108 17.07 -20.25 14.12
N LYS A 109 17.99 -20.57 13.21
CA LYS A 109 18.93 -21.68 13.32
C LYS A 109 20.30 -21.10 13.59
N VAL A 110 20.93 -21.53 14.68
CA VAL A 110 22.25 -21.07 15.10
C VAL A 110 23.23 -22.24 15.00
N THR A 111 24.36 -22.02 14.35
CA THR A 111 25.45 -22.99 14.24
C THR A 111 26.71 -22.40 14.86
N VAL A 112 27.14 -22.99 15.98
CA VAL A 112 28.40 -22.66 16.65
C VAL A 112 29.50 -23.55 16.09
N ALA A 113 30.48 -22.95 15.41
CA ALA A 113 31.66 -23.64 14.87
C ALA A 113 32.94 -22.95 15.37
N SER A 114 34.10 -23.56 15.14
CA SER A 114 35.40 -22.97 15.49
C SER A 114 35.68 -21.64 14.76
N SER A 115 35.01 -21.39 13.63
CA SER A 115 35.08 -20.14 12.87
C SER A 115 34.14 -19.04 13.38
N GLY A 116 33.32 -19.32 14.40
CA GLY A 116 32.35 -18.38 14.97
C GLY A 116 30.91 -18.89 14.94
N ILE A 117 29.99 -18.01 15.28
CA ILE A 117 28.55 -18.29 15.34
C ILE A 117 27.89 -17.82 14.04
N ASN A 118 27.25 -18.74 13.33
CA ASN A 118 26.42 -18.43 12.16
C ASN A 118 24.94 -18.47 12.54
N ILE A 119 24.22 -17.38 12.27
CA ILE A 119 22.78 -17.25 12.57
C ILE A 119 22.02 -17.19 11.24
N THR A 120 21.12 -18.14 11.01
CA THR A 120 20.17 -18.14 9.91
C THR A 120 18.82 -17.70 10.45
N ASP A 121 18.27 -16.63 9.90
CA ASP A 121 16.92 -16.16 10.20
C ASP A 121 15.90 -17.16 9.70
N MET A 122 15.01 -17.60 10.59
CA MET A 122 13.96 -18.58 10.32
C MET A 122 12.58 -18.03 10.72
N ARG A 123 12.48 -16.72 10.96
CA ARG A 123 11.23 -16.07 11.36
C ARG A 123 10.22 -16.15 10.21
N GLU A 124 9.05 -16.67 10.53
CA GLU A 124 7.84 -16.45 9.73
C GLU A 124 7.08 -15.27 10.33
N TYR A 125 6.60 -14.36 9.48
CA TYR A 125 5.84 -13.21 9.95
C TYR A 125 4.35 -13.52 10.02
N THR A 126 3.70 -12.91 11.00
CA THR A 126 2.24 -12.95 11.15
C THR A 126 1.58 -12.26 9.95
N VAL A 127 0.59 -12.91 9.34
CA VAL A 127 -0.21 -12.37 8.24
C VAL A 127 -1.67 -12.33 8.67
N LEU A 128 -2.37 -11.25 8.35
CA LEU A 128 -3.81 -11.16 8.57
C LEU A 128 -4.53 -12.12 7.62
N LYS A 129 -5.40 -12.98 8.18
CA LYS A 129 -6.25 -13.94 7.45
C LYS A 129 -7.49 -13.30 6.87
N ILE A 130 -7.94 -12.17 7.43
CA ILE A 130 -8.87 -11.33 6.70
C ILE A 130 -8.06 -10.81 5.50
N PRO A 131 -8.48 -11.09 4.25
CA PRO A 131 -7.95 -10.35 3.12
C PRO A 131 -8.13 -8.90 3.52
N SER A 132 -7.04 -8.14 3.67
CA SER A 132 -7.13 -6.72 3.96
C SER A 132 -8.31 -6.19 3.18
N CYS A 133 -9.31 -5.60 3.86
CA CYS A 133 -10.42 -4.93 3.20
C CYS A 133 -9.75 -4.13 2.11
N THR A 134 -9.91 -4.56 0.86
CA THR A 134 -8.94 -4.33 -0.21
C THR A 134 -8.60 -2.87 -0.13
N VAL A 135 -7.41 -2.53 0.40
CA VAL A 135 -6.88 -1.18 0.27
C VAL A 135 -6.92 -1.05 -1.22
N ASN A 136 -7.89 -0.26 -1.75
CA ASN A 136 -8.17 -0.19 -3.17
C ASN A 136 -6.80 -0.18 -3.83
N THR A 137 -6.42 -1.26 -4.51
CA THR A 137 -5.09 -1.37 -5.09
C THR A 137 -5.17 -0.49 -6.32
N TYR A 138 -5.10 0.81 -6.09
CA TYR A 138 -5.07 1.77 -7.14
C TYR A 138 -3.62 2.04 -7.49
N ASP A 139 -3.31 1.95 -8.77
CA ASP A 139 -2.11 2.55 -9.29
C ASP A 139 -2.31 4.07 -9.21
N GLU A 140 -1.49 4.74 -8.40
CA GLU A 140 -1.50 6.19 -8.26
C GLU A 140 -0.46 6.81 -9.18
N PHE A 141 -0.93 7.69 -10.07
CA PHE A 141 -0.07 8.48 -10.94
C PHE A 141 -0.29 9.96 -10.66
N ILE A 142 0.78 10.63 -10.27
CA ILE A 142 0.79 12.08 -10.15
C ILE A 142 1.21 12.63 -11.51
N LEU A 143 0.28 13.28 -12.22
CA LEU A 143 0.57 13.97 -13.46
C LEU A 143 0.79 15.45 -13.13
N LYS A 144 2.05 15.84 -13.01
CA LYS A 144 2.50 17.24 -12.87
C LYS A 144 3.27 17.60 -14.12
N LYS A 145 2.57 17.99 -15.19
CA LYS A 145 3.19 18.20 -16.50
C LYS A 145 2.61 19.39 -17.23
N LYS A 146 3.51 20.23 -17.73
CA LYS A 146 3.19 21.26 -18.71
C LYS A 146 2.98 20.64 -20.08
N PHE A 147 1.77 20.76 -20.63
CA PHE A 147 1.46 20.35 -21.98
C PHE A 147 1.84 21.45 -22.96
N ASN A 148 2.84 21.18 -23.80
CA ASN A 148 3.35 22.09 -24.82
C ASN A 148 3.82 21.34 -26.07
N ASP A 149 4.26 22.09 -27.08
CA ASP A 149 4.66 21.55 -28.39
C ASP A 149 5.81 20.54 -28.27
N ALA A 150 6.73 20.75 -27.32
CA ALA A 150 7.80 19.82 -27.02
C ALA A 150 7.27 18.51 -26.40
N ALA A 151 6.27 18.59 -25.52
CA ALA A 151 5.62 17.41 -24.93
C ALA A 151 4.85 16.59 -25.97
N VAL A 152 4.28 17.20 -27.00
CA VAL A 152 3.66 16.46 -28.11
C VAL A 152 4.74 15.80 -28.98
N LYS A 153 5.80 16.54 -29.32
CA LYS A 153 6.91 16.03 -30.15
C LYS A 153 7.69 14.88 -29.53
N SER A 154 7.66 14.73 -28.19
CA SER A 154 8.26 13.57 -27.52
C SER A 154 7.52 12.25 -27.76
N TYR A 155 6.27 12.30 -28.21
CA TYR A 155 5.46 11.10 -28.51
C TYR A 155 5.19 10.93 -30.01
N ASP A 156 5.11 12.02 -30.76
CA ASP A 156 5.04 12.03 -32.22
C ASP A 156 5.86 13.21 -32.75
N SER A 157 7.05 12.92 -33.27
CA SER A 157 8.01 13.93 -33.74
C SER A 157 7.50 14.76 -34.92
N SER A 158 6.45 14.30 -35.61
CA SER A 158 5.79 14.99 -36.70
C SER A 158 4.58 15.82 -36.25
N ALA A 159 4.10 15.61 -35.03
CA ALA A 159 2.98 16.32 -34.47
C ALA A 159 3.38 17.69 -33.92
N SER A 160 2.42 18.60 -33.93
CA SER A 160 2.47 19.87 -33.22
C SER A 160 1.11 20.06 -32.56
N LEU A 161 1.05 20.83 -31.47
CA LEU A 161 -0.23 21.23 -30.92
C LEU A 161 -0.93 22.13 -31.94
N LYS A 162 -2.00 21.61 -32.52
CA LYS A 162 -2.85 22.32 -33.46
C LYS A 162 -4.15 22.65 -32.78
N SER A 163 -4.61 23.89 -33.00
CA SER A 163 -5.96 24.27 -32.60
C SER A 163 -6.97 23.26 -33.18
N GLY A 164 -7.94 22.85 -32.36
CA GLY A 164 -9.01 21.97 -32.78
C GLY A 164 -8.60 20.51 -32.98
N THR A 165 -7.41 20.10 -32.54
CA THR A 165 -6.92 18.73 -32.73
C THR A 165 -6.50 18.09 -31.40
N TRP A 166 -6.83 16.81 -31.21
CA TRP A 166 -6.34 16.02 -30.09
C TRP A 166 -4.91 15.56 -30.32
N CYS A 167 -4.01 15.86 -29.39
CA CYS A 167 -2.61 15.45 -29.44
C CYS A 167 -2.25 14.61 -28.22
N LYS A 168 -1.52 13.50 -28.42
CA LYS A 168 -0.99 12.70 -27.32
C LYS A 168 0.14 13.48 -26.63
N VAL A 169 0.03 13.63 -25.32
CA VAL A 169 0.95 14.45 -24.50
C VAL A 169 1.61 13.67 -23.36
N HIS A 170 1.08 12.48 -23.05
CA HIS A 170 1.65 11.58 -22.06
C HIS A 170 1.16 10.14 -22.24
N GLU A 171 1.86 9.20 -21.62
CA GLU A 171 1.40 7.84 -21.39
C GLU A 171 2.01 7.31 -20.09
N PHE A 172 1.31 6.40 -19.43
CA PHE A 172 1.83 5.64 -18.30
C PHE A 172 1.43 4.16 -18.44
N GLU A 173 2.33 3.29 -17.99
CA GLU A 173 2.09 1.85 -17.87
C GLU A 173 1.23 1.59 -16.64
N VAL A 174 0.34 0.64 -16.74
CA VAL A 174 -0.63 0.32 -15.70
C VAL A 174 -0.69 -1.18 -15.47
N SER A 175 -0.83 -1.61 -14.21
CA SER A 175 -0.61 -3.01 -13.83
C SER A 175 -1.85 -3.90 -14.00
N ASN A 176 -3.07 -3.35 -13.86
CA ASN A 176 -4.33 -4.09 -13.90
C ASN A 176 -5.32 -3.67 -15.01
N GLN A 177 -5.48 -4.45 -16.08
CA GLN A 177 -6.27 -4.03 -17.26
C GLN A 177 -7.74 -3.59 -17.03
N ASN A 178 -8.36 -3.84 -15.87
CA ASN A 178 -9.76 -3.46 -15.59
C ASN A 178 -9.88 -2.20 -14.71
N TYR A 179 -9.50 -1.03 -15.25
CA TYR A 179 -9.47 0.23 -14.48
C TYR A 179 -10.83 0.93 -14.34
N ARG A 180 -11.10 1.42 -13.13
CA ARG A 180 -11.88 2.65 -12.88
C ARG A 180 -10.90 3.69 -12.37
N TYR A 181 -11.03 4.95 -12.78
CA TYR A 181 -10.14 5.98 -12.26
C TYR A 181 -10.89 7.11 -11.56
N VAL A 182 -10.21 7.74 -10.61
CA VAL A 182 -10.59 8.98 -9.95
C VAL A 182 -9.48 10.00 -10.21
N CYS A 183 -9.83 11.11 -10.83
CA CYS A 183 -8.90 12.20 -11.07
C CYS A 183 -9.26 13.37 -10.15
N LEU A 184 -8.30 13.76 -9.32
CA LEU A 184 -8.33 14.93 -8.44
C LEU A 184 -7.45 16.01 -9.07
N PHE A 185 -8.01 17.18 -9.31
CA PHE A 185 -7.29 18.31 -9.88
C PHE A 185 -7.12 19.38 -8.83
N ASP A 186 -5.91 19.94 -8.73
CA ASP A 186 -5.63 21.14 -7.96
C ASP A 186 -4.98 22.15 -8.92
N ASN A 187 -5.70 23.23 -9.24
CA ASN A 187 -5.15 24.28 -10.09
C ASN A 187 -4.83 25.48 -9.20
N GLU A 188 -3.54 25.65 -8.89
CA GLU A 188 -3.07 26.74 -8.04
C GLU A 188 -2.92 28.08 -8.80
N GLU A 189 -2.90 28.09 -10.14
CA GLU A 189 -2.45 29.27 -10.90
C GLU A 189 -3.56 30.25 -11.36
N GLU A 190 -4.84 29.89 -11.35
CA GLU A 190 -5.93 30.84 -11.69
C GLU A 190 -7.12 30.78 -10.73
N VAL A 191 -7.55 31.96 -10.29
CA VAL A 191 -8.53 32.26 -9.23
C VAL A 191 -9.94 31.62 -9.45
N GLN A 192 -10.17 30.88 -10.53
CA GLN A 192 -11.51 30.45 -10.95
C GLN A 192 -11.84 28.95 -10.80
N TYR A 193 -10.87 28.04 -10.63
CA TYR A 193 -11.14 26.59 -10.52
C TYR A 193 -10.25 25.90 -9.48
N LYS A 194 -10.72 25.78 -8.23
CA LYS A 194 -9.89 25.24 -7.13
C LYS A 194 -9.86 23.72 -6.99
N SER A 195 -10.85 22.98 -7.48
CA SER A 195 -10.83 21.51 -7.42
C SER A 195 -11.84 20.92 -8.38
N PHE A 196 -11.46 19.87 -9.11
CA PHE A 196 -12.38 19.07 -9.92
C PHE A 196 -12.27 17.60 -9.52
N LEU A 197 -13.40 16.90 -9.54
CA LEU A 197 -13.46 15.45 -9.36
C LEU A 197 -14.05 14.85 -10.63
N ALA A 198 -13.27 13.98 -11.27
CA ALA A 198 -13.78 13.10 -12.32
C ALA A 198 -13.66 11.64 -11.88
N TRP A 199 -14.65 10.84 -12.25
CA TRP A 199 -14.53 9.38 -12.19
C TRP A 199 -14.98 8.76 -13.51
N GLY A 200 -14.30 7.70 -13.96
CA GLY A 200 -14.54 7.16 -15.30
C GLY A 200 -14.20 5.69 -15.45
N ASP A 201 -14.81 5.07 -16.46
CA ASP A 201 -14.46 3.72 -16.92
C ASP A 201 -13.76 3.84 -18.28
N LEU A 202 -12.45 3.60 -18.29
CA LEU A 202 -11.62 3.70 -19.48
C LEU A 202 -12.00 2.70 -20.57
N ASN A 203 -12.63 1.57 -20.22
CA ASN A 203 -13.10 0.61 -21.22
C ASN A 203 -14.31 1.16 -21.99
N SER A 204 -15.13 1.96 -21.32
CA SER A 204 -16.26 2.63 -21.95
C SER A 204 -15.86 3.93 -22.65
N GLY A 205 -14.71 4.51 -22.30
CA GLY A 205 -14.28 5.85 -22.70
C GLY A 205 -15.06 6.99 -22.04
N LYS A 206 -16.01 6.67 -21.15
CA LYS A 206 -16.94 7.64 -20.56
C LYS A 206 -16.51 8.06 -19.17
N TYR A 207 -16.72 9.35 -18.90
CA TYR A 207 -16.41 9.98 -17.64
C TYR A 207 -17.65 10.62 -17.02
N TRP A 208 -17.59 10.73 -15.70
CA TRP A 208 -18.40 11.63 -14.91
C TRP A 208 -17.50 12.76 -14.46
N SER A 209 -18.05 13.95 -14.45
CA SER A 209 -17.31 15.17 -14.33
C SER A 209 -18.15 16.13 -13.49
N SER A 210 -17.64 16.53 -12.33
CA SER A 210 -18.25 17.62 -11.54
C SER A 210 -17.39 18.87 -11.67
N TYR A 211 -17.84 19.86 -12.44
CA TYR A 211 -17.26 21.22 -12.37
C TYR A 211 -18.12 22.11 -11.48
N THR A 212 -17.47 22.87 -10.60
CA THR A 212 -18.08 23.95 -9.83
C THR A 212 -17.70 25.29 -10.46
N THR A 213 -18.66 25.97 -11.09
CA THR A 213 -18.47 27.38 -11.51
C THR A 213 -18.90 28.30 -10.36
N PHE A 214 -17.97 29.10 -9.85
CA PHE A 214 -18.19 29.94 -8.64
C PHE A 214 -19.20 31.09 -8.80
N SER A 215 -19.76 31.32 -9.98
CA SER A 215 -20.63 32.49 -10.16
C SER A 215 -22.11 32.27 -9.82
N ASN A 216 -22.66 31.04 -9.77
CA ASN A 216 -24.10 30.83 -9.45
C ASN A 216 -24.50 29.45 -8.86
N GLY A 217 -23.59 28.72 -8.21
CA GLY A 217 -24.00 27.66 -7.26
C GLY A 217 -24.70 26.41 -7.82
N GLU A 218 -24.65 26.14 -9.12
CA GLU A 218 -25.14 24.87 -9.68
C GLU A 218 -23.99 24.10 -10.34
N SER A 219 -23.57 23.00 -9.70
CA SER A 219 -22.73 21.99 -10.32
C SER A 219 -23.59 21.10 -11.19
N THR A 220 -23.42 21.16 -12.51
CA THR A 220 -24.03 20.18 -13.41
C THR A 220 -23.09 18.99 -13.52
N LEU A 221 -23.49 17.84 -12.97
CA LEU A 221 -22.82 16.57 -13.23
C LEU A 221 -23.11 16.17 -14.68
N ALA A 222 -22.17 16.38 -15.58
CA ALA A 222 -22.28 15.85 -16.93
C ALA A 222 -21.92 14.36 -16.91
N TYR A 223 -22.90 13.50 -17.15
CA TYR A 223 -22.71 12.06 -17.32
C TYR A 223 -22.38 11.72 -18.77
N GLY A 224 -21.37 10.87 -18.98
CA GLY A 224 -21.13 10.24 -20.29
C GLY A 224 -20.36 11.11 -21.27
N ILE A 225 -19.48 11.98 -20.79
CA ILE A 225 -18.56 12.75 -21.63
C ILE A 225 -17.26 11.95 -21.84
N ASP A 226 -16.70 12.02 -23.05
CA ASP A 226 -15.46 11.32 -23.43
C ASP A 226 -14.21 12.20 -23.25
N GLU A 227 -14.36 13.31 -22.50
CA GLU A 227 -13.33 14.32 -22.26
C GLU A 227 -13.56 15.04 -20.92
N ILE A 228 -12.52 15.65 -20.37
CA ILE A 228 -12.55 16.52 -19.20
C ILE A 228 -12.19 17.92 -19.65
N ILE A 229 -13.02 18.90 -19.32
CA ILE A 229 -12.79 20.31 -19.64
C ILE A 229 -11.90 20.91 -18.53
N LEU A 230 -10.68 21.30 -18.89
CA LEU A 230 -9.72 21.92 -17.98
C LEU A 230 -9.94 23.43 -17.85
N TYR A 231 -10.33 24.06 -18.96
CA TYR A 231 -10.55 25.50 -19.04
C TYR A 231 -11.54 25.79 -20.18
N GLN A 232 -12.46 26.72 -19.97
CA GLN A 232 -13.36 27.20 -21.01
C GLN A 232 -13.72 28.67 -20.79
N ASN A 233 -13.53 29.48 -21.82
CA ASN A 233 -14.04 30.85 -21.92
C ASN A 233 -14.62 31.09 -23.34
N SER A 234 -14.96 32.33 -23.67
CA SER A 234 -15.57 32.67 -24.97
C SER A 234 -14.66 32.46 -26.19
N THR A 235 -13.35 32.32 -26.01
CA THR A 235 -12.35 32.25 -27.10
C THR A 235 -11.45 31.01 -27.03
N SER A 236 -11.39 30.33 -25.89
CA SER A 236 -10.47 29.25 -25.60
C SER A 236 -11.16 28.13 -24.84
N THR A 237 -10.95 26.89 -25.27
CA THR A 237 -11.32 25.69 -24.56
C THR A 237 -10.13 24.74 -24.52
N LYS A 238 -9.76 24.29 -23.33
CA LYS A 238 -8.70 23.31 -23.09
C LYS A 238 -9.32 22.05 -22.50
N ARG A 239 -9.00 20.89 -23.07
CA ARG A 239 -9.58 19.60 -22.69
C ARG A 239 -8.52 18.52 -22.59
N ILE A 240 -8.79 17.52 -21.76
CA ILE A 240 -7.97 16.32 -21.63
C ILE A 240 -8.85 15.08 -21.74
N ARG A 241 -8.31 13.99 -22.28
CA ARG A 241 -8.97 12.69 -22.25
C ARG A 241 -7.95 11.58 -22.03
N PHE A 242 -8.43 10.47 -21.49
CA PHE A 242 -7.64 9.29 -21.14
C PHE A 242 -8.10 8.10 -21.98
N VAL A 243 -7.23 7.60 -22.86
CA VAL A 243 -7.55 6.50 -23.77
C VAL A 243 -6.78 5.27 -23.32
N LYS A 244 -7.48 4.16 -23.10
CA LYS A 244 -6.84 2.87 -22.83
C LYS A 244 -6.28 2.28 -24.12
N ASN A 245 -5.01 1.87 -24.09
CA ASN A 245 -4.33 1.20 -25.18
C ASN A 245 -3.49 0.03 -24.62
N GLY A 246 -4.10 -1.15 -24.50
CA GLY A 246 -3.44 -2.32 -23.90
C GLY A 246 -3.13 -2.14 -22.41
N SER A 247 -1.84 -2.26 -22.04
CA SER A 247 -1.30 -2.00 -20.69
C SER A 247 -0.97 -0.53 -20.44
N LYS A 248 -1.32 0.36 -21.37
CA LYS A 248 -1.05 1.79 -21.28
C LYS A 248 -2.33 2.59 -21.17
N VAL A 249 -2.23 3.71 -20.48
CA VAL A 249 -3.20 4.80 -20.60
C VAL A 249 -2.52 5.97 -21.29
N GLU A 250 -3.10 6.40 -22.38
CA GLU A 250 -2.64 7.53 -23.18
C GLU A 250 -3.41 8.78 -22.80
N VAL A 251 -2.67 9.87 -22.58
CA VAL A 251 -3.23 11.17 -22.24
C VAL A 251 -3.22 12.04 -23.48
N TYR A 252 -4.39 12.50 -23.88
CA TYR A 252 -4.57 13.41 -25.01
C TYR A 252 -5.00 14.78 -24.51
N TYR A 253 -4.48 15.83 -25.15
CA TYR A 253 -4.82 17.22 -24.88
C TYR A 253 -5.39 17.88 -26.14
N TYR A 254 -6.34 18.79 -25.94
CA TYR A 254 -7.00 19.57 -26.99
C TYR A 254 -7.07 21.04 -26.57
N SER A 255 -6.82 21.96 -27.51
CA SER A 255 -6.98 23.41 -27.34
C SER A 255 -7.66 24.01 -28.57
N THR A 256 -8.56 24.98 -28.40
CA THR A 256 -9.14 25.75 -29.52
C THR A 256 -8.28 26.93 -29.96
N VAL A 257 -7.22 27.27 -29.23
CA VAL A 257 -6.35 28.41 -29.56
C VAL A 257 -4.99 27.90 -30.04
N ALA A 258 -4.61 28.31 -31.24
CA ALA A 258 -3.27 28.05 -31.75
C ALA A 258 -2.26 28.96 -31.03
N GLY A 259 -1.16 28.40 -30.51
CA GLY A 259 -0.11 29.19 -29.85
C GLY A 259 -0.31 29.42 -28.34
N ASP A 260 -1.52 29.29 -27.80
CA ASP A 260 -1.76 29.23 -26.34
C ASP A 260 -1.54 27.80 -25.83
N LEU A 261 -0.27 27.39 -25.88
CA LEU A 261 0.17 25.98 -25.85
C LEU A 261 0.89 25.62 -24.56
N SER A 262 0.56 26.27 -23.46
CA SER A 262 1.20 26.05 -22.18
C SER A 262 0.10 25.98 -21.14
N TYR A 263 -0.39 24.77 -20.90
CA TYR A 263 -1.22 24.48 -19.73
C TYR A 263 -0.40 23.61 -18.79
N GLU A 264 -0.20 24.08 -17.57
CA GLU A 264 0.36 23.24 -16.52
C GLU A 264 -0.75 22.40 -15.93
N PHE A 265 -0.67 21.11 -16.18
CA PHE A 265 -1.56 20.16 -15.54
C PHE A 265 -0.90 19.72 -14.24
N ASP A 266 -1.50 20.11 -13.12
CA ASP A 266 -1.21 19.55 -11.80
C ASP A 266 -2.44 18.76 -11.32
N GLY A 267 -2.37 17.44 -11.43
CA GLY A 267 -3.46 16.57 -11.05
C GLY A 267 -2.98 15.20 -10.59
N GLN A 268 -3.66 14.67 -9.59
CA GLN A 268 -3.46 13.33 -9.08
C GLN A 268 -4.50 12.40 -9.69
N ILE A 269 -4.04 11.37 -10.39
CA ILE A 269 -4.89 10.40 -11.06
C ILE A 269 -4.71 9.04 -10.38
N ARG A 270 -5.78 8.47 -9.87
CA ARG A 270 -5.79 7.15 -9.22
C ARG A 270 -6.56 6.17 -10.09
N PHE A 271 -5.97 5.03 -10.43
CA PHE A 271 -6.61 3.97 -11.21
C PHE A 271 -6.82 2.73 -10.34
N ALA A 272 -8.05 2.43 -9.93
CA ALA A 272 -8.45 1.26 -9.15
C ALA A 272 -8.97 0.12 -10.03
#